data_AF-A0A963JWK9-F1
#
_entry.id   AF-A0A963JWK9-F1
#
_cell.length_a   1.000
_cell.length_b   1.000
_cell.length_c   1.000
_cell.angle_alpha   90.00
_cell.angle_beta   90.00
_cell.angle_gamma   90.00
#
_symmetry.space_group_name_H-M   'P 1'
#
loop_
_entity.id
_entity.type
_entity.pdbx_description
1 polymer ?
#
loop_
_entity_poly.entity_id
_entity_poly.type
_entity_poly.pdbx_seq_one_letter_code
_entity_poly.pdbx_strand_id
1 'polypeptide(L)'
;APPDAFSPKGQNWNVAPLSPVALRHRDMAPLRAILTAAMQHAGAVRIDHAMGLMRLFWIPAGGTPADGAYVRYPLQHMLATVAEVSRA
;
A
#
# COMPACT_ATOMS: atom_id res chain seq x y z
N ALA A 1 4.57 -10.20 3.94
CA ALA A 1 5.95 -10.05 3.44
C ALA A 1 6.48 -11.43 3.00
N PRO A 2 7.32 -11.49 1.96
CA PRO A 2 7.94 -12.75 1.53
C PRO A 2 8.86 -13.32 2.63
N PRO A 3 9.24 -14.61 2.54
CA PRO A 3 10.32 -15.17 3.33
C PRO A 3 11.62 -14.36 3.23
N ASP A 4 12.31 -14.21 4.36
CA ASP A 4 13.63 -13.58 4.45
C ASP A 4 14.51 -14.29 5.50
N ALA A 5 15.76 -13.84 5.67
CA ALA A 5 16.72 -14.47 6.57
C ALA A 5 16.31 -14.40 8.06
N PHE A 6 15.56 -13.37 8.48
CA PHE A 6 15.11 -13.20 9.85
C PHE A 6 13.77 -13.89 10.11
N SER A 7 12.90 -13.94 9.09
CA SER A 7 11.63 -14.63 9.09
C SER A 7 11.58 -15.64 7.92
N PRO A 8 12.15 -16.84 8.09
CA PRO A 8 12.26 -17.83 7.01
C PRO A 8 10.93 -18.34 6.46
N LYS A 9 9.83 -18.16 7.21
CA LYS A 9 8.48 -18.51 6.77
C LYS A 9 7.72 -17.33 6.16
N GLY A 10 8.33 -16.15 6.11
CA GLY A 10 7.68 -14.89 5.76
C GLY A 10 6.63 -14.49 6.80
N GLN A 11 5.84 -13.48 6.45
CA GLN A 11 4.85 -12.91 7.38
C GLN A 11 3.52 -12.66 6.67
N ASN A 12 2.42 -13.10 7.29
CA ASN A 12 1.09 -12.65 6.92
C ASN A 12 0.63 -11.58 7.92
N TRP A 13 0.39 -10.36 7.44
CA TRP A 13 -0.04 -9.23 8.27
C TRP A 13 -1.56 -9.15 8.43
N ASN A 14 -2.32 -10.05 7.79
CA ASN A 14 -3.79 -10.12 7.86
C ASN A 14 -4.50 -8.81 7.50
N VAL A 15 -3.94 -8.06 6.54
CA VAL A 15 -4.55 -6.83 6.00
C VAL A 15 -5.02 -7.06 4.58
N ALA A 16 -6.30 -6.79 4.31
CA ALA A 16 -6.83 -6.80 2.97
C ALA A 16 -6.26 -5.61 2.17
N PRO A 17 -5.58 -5.84 1.03
CA PRO A 17 -4.99 -4.76 0.26
C PRO A 17 -6.03 -4.01 -0.57
N LEU A 18 -5.78 -2.72 -0.84
CA LEU A 18 -6.57 -1.97 -1.83
C LEU A 18 -6.34 -2.54 -3.23
N SER A 19 -7.40 -2.70 -4.03
CA SER A 19 -7.22 -3.16 -5.41
C SER A 19 -6.52 -2.08 -6.26
N PRO A 20 -5.37 -2.37 -6.92
CA PRO A 20 -4.70 -1.41 -7.80
C PRO A 20 -5.50 -1.11 -9.08
N VAL A 21 -6.42 -2.01 -9.45
CA VAL A 21 -7.37 -1.79 -10.55
C VAL A 21 -8.45 -0.81 -10.10
N ALA A 22 -9.08 -1.06 -8.94
CA ALA A 22 -10.11 -0.18 -8.41
C ALA A 22 -9.58 1.22 -8.08
N LEU A 23 -8.35 1.33 -7.57
CA LEU A 23 -7.69 2.62 -7.34
C LEU A 23 -7.62 3.44 -8.63
N ARG A 24 -7.24 2.83 -9.76
CA ARG A 24 -7.18 3.52 -11.06
C ARG A 24 -8.56 3.91 -11.55
N HIS A 25 -9.54 3.01 -11.47
CA HIS A 25 -10.91 3.30 -11.90
C HIS A 25 -11.62 4.38 -11.07
N ARG A 26 -11.13 4.67 -9.86
CA ARG A 26 -11.69 5.69 -8.97
C ARG A 26 -10.76 6.90 -8.81
N ASP A 27 -9.85 7.11 -9.76
CA ASP A 27 -8.93 8.26 -9.79
C ASP A 27 -8.22 8.51 -8.46
N MET A 28 -7.74 7.44 -7.82
CA MET A 28 -7.06 7.46 -6.51
C MET A 28 -7.91 8.00 -5.35
N ALA A 29 -9.22 8.20 -5.51
CA ALA A 29 -10.08 8.76 -4.47
C ALA A 29 -9.98 8.05 -3.10
N PRO A 30 -9.91 6.70 -3.02
CA PRO A 30 -9.71 6.03 -1.73
C PRO A 30 -8.38 6.38 -1.06
N LEU A 31 -7.29 6.49 -1.82
CA LEU A 31 -5.98 6.87 -1.29
C LEU A 31 -6.00 8.32 -0.82
N ARG A 32 -6.57 9.22 -1.63
CA ARG A 32 -6.72 10.64 -1.29
C ARG A 32 -7.47 10.82 0.02
N ALA A 33 -8.59 10.13 0.21
CA ALA A 33 -9.38 10.21 1.44
C ALA A 33 -8.57 9.80 2.68
N ILE A 34 -7.79 8.72 2.62
CA ILE A 34 -6.93 8.27 3.72
C ILE A 34 -5.87 9.33 4.05
N LEU A 35 -5.20 9.87 3.02
CA LEU A 35 -4.15 10.86 3.21
C LEU A 35 -4.69 12.18 3.77
N THR A 36 -5.82 12.67 3.23
CA THR A 36 -6.46 13.90 3.72
C THR A 36 -6.82 13.76 5.19
N ALA A 37 -7.44 12.64 5.58
CA ALA A 37 -7.78 12.38 6.98
C ALA A 37 -6.53 12.32 7.88
N ALA A 38 -5.45 11.68 7.41
CA ALA A 38 -4.20 11.57 8.18
C ALA A 38 -3.45 12.90 8.33
N MET A 39 -3.56 13.80 7.33
CA MET A 39 -2.82 15.06 7.28
C MET A 39 -3.60 16.27 7.83
N GLN A 40 -4.94 16.18 7.96
CA GLN A 40 -5.83 17.30 8.30
C GLN A 40 -5.37 18.15 9.50
N HIS A 41 -4.74 17.53 10.50
CA HIS A 41 -4.30 18.19 11.73
C HIS A 41 -2.83 17.91 12.08
N ALA A 42 -2.02 17.50 11.08
CA ALA A 42 -0.64 17.10 11.29
C ALA A 42 0.32 17.86 10.37
N GLY A 43 1.44 18.34 10.91
CA GLY A 43 2.51 18.95 10.11
C GLY A 43 3.41 17.93 9.39
N ALA A 44 3.27 16.64 9.71
CA ALA A 44 3.99 15.54 9.07
C ALA A 44 3.23 14.22 9.24
N VAL A 45 3.37 13.31 8.27
CA VAL A 45 2.81 11.96 8.31
C VAL A 45 3.89 10.92 7.97
N ARG A 46 3.97 9.87 8.78
CA ARG A 46 4.79 8.68 8.49
C ARG A 46 3.96 7.67 7.72
N ILE A 47 4.35 7.37 6.48
CA ILE A 47 3.77 6.27 5.70
C ILE A 47 4.52 4.99 6.06
N ASP A 48 3.85 4.10 6.79
CA ASP A 48 4.41 2.78 7.07
C ASP A 48 4.50 1.95 5.78
N HIS A 49 5.58 1.19 5.65
CA HIS A 49 5.86 0.37 4.46
C HIS A 49 5.68 1.14 3.14
N ALA A 50 6.39 2.26 2.99
CA ALA A 50 6.28 3.15 1.82
C ALA A 50 6.45 2.44 0.46
N MET A 51 7.11 1.28 0.41
CA MET A 51 7.16 0.43 -0.79
C MET A 51 5.78 0.02 -1.31
N GLY A 52 4.74 0.05 -0.47
CA GLY A 52 3.35 -0.19 -0.83
C GLY A 52 2.81 0.77 -1.90
N LEU A 53 3.43 1.94 -2.07
CA LEU A 53 3.12 2.85 -3.19
C LEU A 53 3.54 2.26 -4.55
N MET A 54 4.51 1.34 -4.57
CA MET A 54 5.02 0.68 -5.78
C MET A 54 4.48 -0.75 -5.94
N ARG A 55 4.47 -1.52 -4.86
CA ARG A 55 4.07 -2.93 -4.86
C ARG A 55 3.75 -3.42 -3.46
N LEU A 56 2.85 -4.39 -3.36
CA LEU A 56 2.61 -5.13 -2.12
C LEU A 56 2.78 -6.63 -2.36
N PHE A 57 3.26 -7.34 -1.34
CA PHE A 57 3.33 -8.79 -1.37
C PHE A 57 1.99 -9.36 -0.91
N TRP A 58 1.22 -9.93 -1.85
CA TRP A 58 -0.10 -10.49 -1.60
C TRP A 58 0.02 -11.98 -1.35
N ILE A 59 -0.81 -12.47 -0.41
CA ILE A 59 -0.94 -13.89 -0.10
C ILE A 59 -2.36 -14.29 -0.51
N PRO A 60 -2.54 -15.35 -1.32
CA PRO A 60 -3.89 -15.83 -1.65
C PRO A 60 -4.64 -16.26 -0.39
N ALA A 61 -5.97 -16.11 -0.39
CA ALA A 61 -6.80 -16.49 0.75
C ALA A 61 -6.60 -17.98 1.10
N GLY A 62 -6.36 -18.27 2.39
CA GLY A 62 -6.05 -19.62 2.87
C GLY A 62 -4.61 -20.09 2.61
N GLY A 63 -3.81 -19.32 1.88
CA GLY A 63 -2.40 -19.62 1.62
C GLY A 63 -1.45 -19.11 2.71
N THR A 64 -0.17 -19.38 2.50
CA THR A 64 0.95 -18.97 3.35
C THR A 64 1.81 -17.91 2.65
N PRO A 65 2.73 -17.22 3.34
CA PRO A 65 3.65 -16.28 2.69
C PRO A 65 4.51 -16.91 1.58
N ALA A 66 4.71 -18.23 1.57
CA ALA A 66 5.41 -18.92 0.49
C ALA A 66 4.60 -18.94 -0.83
N ASP A 67 3.27 -18.84 -0.74
CA ASP A 67 2.35 -18.84 -1.89
C ASP A 67 2.13 -17.44 -2.47
N GLY A 68 2.77 -16.43 -1.86
CA GLY A 68 2.53 -15.04 -2.20
C GLY A 68 3.33 -14.53 -3.39
N ALA A 69 2.91 -13.38 -3.91
CA ALA A 69 3.57 -12.71 -5.02
C ALA A 69 3.50 -11.18 -4.89
N TYR A 70 4.44 -10.49 -5.53
CA TYR A 70 4.38 -9.03 -5.62
C TYR A 70 3.34 -8.59 -6.65
N VAL A 71 2.36 -7.82 -6.19
CA VAL A 71 1.38 -7.12 -7.02
C VAL A 71 1.80 -5.66 -7.17
N ARG A 72 1.84 -5.16 -8.41
CA ARG A 72 2.26 -3.78 -8.73
C ARG A 72 1.14 -2.78 -8.52
N TYR A 73 1.51 -1.62 -8.00
CA TYR A 73 0.67 -0.44 -7.85
C TYR A 73 1.13 0.63 -8.84
N PRO A 74 0.24 1.56 -9.25
CA PRO A 74 0.57 2.60 -10.23
C PRO A 74 1.43 3.70 -9.58
N LEU A 75 2.71 3.42 -9.31
CA LEU A 75 3.61 4.25 -8.50
C LEU A 75 3.54 5.75 -8.79
N GLN A 76 3.56 6.13 -10.07
CA GLN A 76 3.51 7.55 -10.46
C GLN A 76 2.21 8.23 -9.99
N HIS A 77 1.06 7.57 -10.13
CA HIS A 77 -0.23 8.10 -9.68
C HIS A 77 -0.33 8.10 -8.14
N MET A 78 0.23 7.08 -7.50
CA MET A 78 0.27 6.99 -6.04
C MET A 78 1.11 8.14 -5.45
N LEU A 79 2.31 8.38 -5.97
CA LEU A 79 3.19 9.47 -5.54
C LEU A 79 2.60 10.85 -5.86
N ALA A 80 2.00 11.02 -7.05
CA ALA A 80 1.33 12.27 -7.40
C ALA A 80 0.21 12.61 -6.40
N THR A 81 -0.60 11.61 -6.01
CA THR A 81 -1.66 11.78 -5.00
C THR A 81 -1.09 12.16 -3.63
N VAL A 82 -0.02 11.49 -3.18
CA VAL A 82 0.67 11.85 -1.92
C VAL A 82 1.17 13.28 -1.95
N ALA A 83 1.85 13.67 -3.02
CA ALA A 83 2.43 15.01 -3.16
C ALA A 83 1.35 16.10 -3.34
N GLU A 84 0.21 15.79 -3.92
CA GLU A 84 -0.93 16.70 -4.02
C GLU A 84 -1.53 16.96 -2.63
N VAL A 85 -1.86 15.91 -1.87
CA VAL A 85 -2.47 16.07 -0.54
C VAL A 85 -1.48 16.70 0.46
N SER A 86 -0.18 16.39 0.36
CA SER A 86 0.84 16.96 1.24
C SER A 86 1.07 18.47 1.06
N ARG A 87 0.57 19.07 -0.03
CA ARG A 87 0.72 20.50 -0.35
C ARG A 87 -0.57 21.30 -0.14
N ALA A 88 -1.68 20.63 0.15
CA ALA A 88 -2.96 21.26 0.47
C ALA A 88 -2.96 21.77 1.92
#